data_AF-A0AAU4SS31-F1
#
_entry.id   AF-A0AAU4SS31-F1
#
_cell.length_a   1.000
_cell.length_b   1.000
_cell.length_c   1.000
_cell.angle_alpha   90.00
_cell.angle_beta   90.00
_cell.angle_gamma   90.00
#
_symmetry.space_group_name_H-M   'P 1'
#
loop_
_entity.id
_entity.type
_entity.pdbx_description
1 polymer ?
#
loop_
_entity_poly.entity_id
_entity_poly.type
_entity_poly.pdbx_seq_one_letter_code
_entity_poly.pdbx_strand_id
1 'polypeptide(L)'
;MKAQVAGRAVLLIPHRGETGDEAALPGDYRRILQIVRAAGRRVQVRTVGEELGPEVAVRGKLEPLRVKMTKLADPGWPHKRPDGKFTTRL
;
A
#
# COMPACT_ATOMS: atom_id res chain seq x y z
N MET A 1 17.27 -7.95 22.40
CA MET A 1 17.13 -8.98 23.47
C MET A 1 16.47 -10.22 22.89
N LYS A 2 17.02 -11.42 23.12
CA LYS A 2 16.42 -12.71 22.71
C LYS A 2 15.71 -13.31 23.93
N ALA A 3 14.50 -13.82 23.75
CA ALA A 3 13.75 -14.53 24.78
C ALA A 3 13.84 -16.04 24.52
N GLN A 4 13.56 -16.88 25.52
CA GLN A 4 13.49 -18.33 25.33
C GLN A 4 12.13 -18.86 25.80
N VAL A 5 11.52 -19.74 25.01
CA VAL A 5 10.31 -20.48 25.37
C VAL A 5 10.61 -21.97 25.14
N ALA A 6 10.47 -22.79 26.19
CA ALA A 6 10.75 -24.22 26.15
C ALA A 6 12.14 -24.58 25.56
N GLY A 7 13.18 -23.82 25.92
CA GLY A 7 14.56 -24.06 25.44
C GLY A 7 14.85 -23.63 24.01
N ARG A 8 13.85 -23.06 23.30
CA ARG A 8 14.02 -22.55 21.94
C ARG A 8 14.15 -21.02 21.98
N ALA A 9 15.21 -20.49 21.38
CA ALA A 9 15.42 -19.04 21.28
C ALA A 9 14.34 -18.43 20.36
N VAL A 10 13.60 -17.47 20.89
CA VAL A 10 12.56 -16.72 20.19
C VAL A 10 12.85 -15.22 20.29
N LEU A 11 12.48 -14.48 19.25
CA LEU A 11 12.60 -13.03 19.26
C LEU A 11 11.41 -12.45 20.06
N LEU A 12 11.69 -11.74 21.17
CA LEU A 12 10.65 -11.23 22.07
C LEU A 12 9.69 -10.25 21.38
N ILE A 13 10.21 -9.52 20.39
CA ILE A 13 9.45 -8.59 19.57
C ILE A 13 9.65 -9.02 18.13
N PRO A 14 8.61 -9.51 17.43
CA PRO A 14 8.72 -9.77 16.00
C PRO A 14 9.20 -8.49 15.30
N HIS A 15 10.30 -8.58 14.54
CA HIS A 15 10.68 -7.50 13.65
C HIS A 15 9.50 -7.31 12.69
N ARG A 16 8.79 -6.18 12.85
CA ARG A 16 7.82 -5.73 11.86
C ARG A 16 8.62 -5.52 10.58
N GLY A 17 8.47 -6.42 9.61
CA GLY A 17 9.10 -6.29 8.31
C GLY A 17 8.81 -4.90 7.74
N GLU A 18 9.75 -4.39 6.93
CA GLU A 18 9.77 -3.03 6.37
C GLU A 18 8.50 -2.68 5.59
N THR A 19 7.67 -3.69 5.31
CA THR A 19 6.31 -3.60 4.81
C THR A 19 5.55 -4.81 5.40
N GLY A 20 4.29 -4.64 5.85
CA GLY A 20 3.49 -5.74 6.40
C GLY A 20 3.21 -6.83 5.35
N ASP A 21 2.49 -7.89 5.71
CA ASP A 21 2.05 -8.87 4.71
C ASP A 21 0.91 -8.28 3.84
N GLU A 22 1.01 -8.37 2.50
CA GLU A 22 0.04 -7.72 1.57
C GLU A 22 -1.32 -8.41 1.68
N ALA A 23 -1.32 -9.71 1.98
CA ALA A 23 -2.53 -10.49 2.18
C ALA A 23 -3.22 -10.17 3.52
N ALA A 24 -2.55 -9.48 4.46
CA ALA A 24 -3.18 -8.96 5.67
C ALA A 24 -3.93 -7.63 5.44
N LEU A 25 -3.74 -6.95 4.30
CA LEU A 25 -4.44 -5.71 4.01
C LEU A 25 -5.93 -5.96 3.72
N PRO A 26 -6.84 -5.00 3.99
CA PRO A 26 -8.21 -5.09 3.48
C PRO A 26 -8.24 -5.11 1.94
N GLY A 27 -9.25 -5.76 1.35
CA GLY A 27 -9.32 -6.02 -0.09
C GLY A 27 -9.17 -4.78 -0.98
N ASP A 28 -9.76 -3.65 -0.57
CA ASP A 28 -9.64 -2.38 -1.29
C ASP A 28 -8.18 -1.92 -1.46
N TYR A 29 -7.36 -2.08 -0.42
CA TYR A 29 -5.95 -1.67 -0.46
C TYR A 29 -5.13 -2.61 -1.33
N ARG A 30 -5.42 -3.91 -1.32
CA ARG A 30 -4.78 -4.88 -2.23
C ARG A 30 -5.11 -4.56 -3.68
N ARG A 31 -6.37 -4.24 -3.98
CA ARG A 31 -6.81 -3.86 -5.33
C ARG A 31 -6.06 -2.62 -5.83
N ILE A 32 -5.88 -1.61 -4.98
CA ILE A 32 -5.07 -0.42 -5.30
C ILE A 32 -3.63 -0.81 -5.64
N LEU A 33 -2.99 -1.70 -4.87
CA LEU A 33 -1.62 -2.15 -5.14
C LEU A 33 -1.52 -2.92 -6.45
N GLN A 34 -2.48 -3.80 -6.73
CA GLN A 34 -2.55 -4.54 -7.98
C GLN A 34 -2.62 -3.61 -9.19
N ILE A 35 -3.43 -2.54 -9.11
CA ILE A 35 -3.55 -1.54 -10.19
C ILE A 35 -2.23 -0.78 -10.37
N VAL A 36 -1.60 -0.32 -9.28
CA VAL A 36 -0.31 0.38 -9.33
C VAL A 36 0.78 -0.53 -9.92
N ARG A 37 0.75 -1.83 -9.60
CA ARG A 37 1.66 -2.86 -10.11
C ARG A 37 1.43 -3.17 -11.57
N ALA A 38 0.18 -3.40 -11.97
CA ALA A 38 -0.20 -3.66 -13.35
C ALA A 38 0.16 -2.48 -14.27
N ALA A 39 0.10 -1.25 -13.76
CA ALA A 39 0.45 -0.08 -14.55
C ALA A 39 1.95 -0.02 -14.92
N GLY A 40 2.84 -0.63 -14.14
CA GLY A 40 4.29 -0.68 -14.40
C GLY A 40 4.99 0.68 -14.53
N ARG A 41 4.29 1.77 -14.18
CA ARG A 41 4.72 3.16 -14.37
C ARG A 41 4.20 4.03 -13.24
N ARG A 42 4.63 5.30 -13.24
CA ARG A 42 4.15 6.32 -12.31
C ARG A 42 2.67 6.60 -12.59
N VAL A 43 1.79 6.29 -11.64
CA VAL A 43 0.33 6.48 -11.75
C VAL A 43 -0.17 7.64 -10.89
N GLN A 44 -1.18 8.33 -11.39
CA GLN A 44 -1.92 9.36 -10.64
C GLN A 44 -3.14 8.74 -9.95
N VAL A 45 -3.64 9.40 -8.90
CA VAL A 45 -4.86 8.99 -8.18
C VAL A 45 -6.04 8.84 -9.12
N ARG A 46 -6.18 9.73 -10.12
CA ARG A 46 -7.27 9.65 -11.11
C ARG A 46 -7.23 8.34 -11.88
N THR A 47 -6.07 7.94 -12.39
CA THR A 47 -5.89 6.69 -13.13
C THR A 47 -6.21 5.47 -12.27
N VAL A 48 -5.82 5.47 -11.00
CA VAL A 48 -6.21 4.39 -10.08
C VAL A 48 -7.71 4.39 -9.81
N GLY A 49 -8.33 5.57 -9.72
CA GLY A 49 -9.78 5.71 -9.60
C GLY A 49 -10.53 5.18 -10.82
N GLU A 50 -10.04 5.46 -12.03
CA GLU A 50 -10.61 4.96 -13.30
C GLU A 50 -10.58 3.43 -13.35
N GLU A 51 -9.48 2.80 -12.94
CA GLU A 51 -9.33 1.34 -12.89
C GLU A 51 -10.11 0.67 -11.75
N LEU A 52 -10.36 1.38 -10.64
CA LEU A 52 -11.22 0.90 -9.56
C LEU A 52 -12.70 0.95 -9.91
N GLY A 53 -13.09 1.91 -10.77
CA GLY A 53 -14.42 2.03 -11.31
C GLY A 53 -14.85 3.48 -11.55
N PRO A 54 -15.77 3.71 -12.49
CA PRO A 54 -16.20 5.07 -12.89
C PRO A 54 -16.81 5.87 -11.73
N GLU A 55 -17.38 5.21 -10.72
CA GLU A 55 -17.90 5.84 -9.50
C GLU A 55 -16.81 6.46 -8.62
N VAL A 56 -15.59 5.90 -8.63
CA VAL A 56 -14.44 6.38 -7.85
C VAL A 56 -13.70 7.49 -8.60
N ALA A 57 -13.75 7.47 -9.94
CA ALA A 57 -13.14 8.49 -10.80
C ALA A 57 -13.82 9.87 -10.70
N VAL A 58 -15.04 9.95 -10.15
CA VAL A 58 -15.75 11.22 -9.92
C VAL A 58 -14.94 12.09 -8.96
N ARG A 59 -14.79 13.39 -9.30
CA ARG A 59 -13.95 14.34 -8.55
C ARG A 59 -14.22 14.36 -7.04
N GLY A 60 -15.48 14.17 -6.61
CA GLY A 60 -15.86 14.11 -5.19
C GLY A 60 -15.43 12.84 -4.44
N LYS A 61 -15.06 11.78 -5.16
CA LYS A 61 -14.62 10.48 -4.60
C LYS A 61 -13.11 10.24 -4.70
N LEU A 62 -12.40 11.11 -5.45
CA LEU A 62 -10.94 11.06 -5.58
C LEU A 62 -10.19 11.48 -4.30
N GLU A 63 -10.73 12.41 -3.52
CA GLU A 63 -10.13 12.83 -2.23
C GLU A 63 -10.04 11.66 -1.23
N PRO A 64 -11.13 10.91 -0.97
CA PRO A 64 -11.06 9.68 -0.18
C PRO A 64 -10.03 8.66 -0.71
N LEU A 65 -9.93 8.48 -2.04
CA LEU A 65 -8.95 7.60 -2.64
C LEU A 65 -7.51 8.10 -2.40
N ARG A 66 -7.27 9.41 -2.53
CA ARG A 66 -5.97 10.05 -2.29
C ARG A 66 -5.49 9.83 -0.86
N VAL A 67 -6.40 9.94 0.12
CA VAL A 67 -6.11 9.65 1.54
C VAL A 67 -5.71 8.18 1.71
N LYS A 68 -6.48 7.25 1.15
CA LYS A 68 -6.16 5.81 1.19
C LYS A 68 -4.80 5.50 0.57
N MET A 69 -4.50 6.04 -0.61
CA MET A 69 -3.21 5.84 -1.29
C MET A 69 -2.03 6.44 -0.51
N THR A 70 -2.21 7.60 0.13
CA THR A 70 -1.16 8.22 0.95
C THR A 70 -0.90 7.40 2.22
N LYS A 71 -1.96 6.92 2.90
CA LYS A 71 -1.83 6.03 4.06
C LYS A 71 -1.13 4.72 3.71
N LEU A 72 -1.31 4.24 2.50
CA LEU A 72 -0.64 3.05 2.00
C LEU A 72 0.84 3.32 1.69
N ALA A 73 1.16 4.52 1.20
CA ALA A 73 2.53 4.91 0.89
C ALA A 73 3.41 5.20 2.13
N ASP A 74 2.81 5.60 3.25
CA ASP A 74 3.50 5.85 4.52
C ASP A 74 4.36 4.66 5.03
N PRO A 75 3.82 3.42 5.10
CA PRO A 75 4.62 2.22 5.39
C PRO A 75 5.44 1.71 4.19
N GLY A 76 5.53 2.47 3.09
CA GLY A 76 6.39 2.13 1.95
C GLY A 76 5.82 1.12 0.95
N TRP A 77 4.51 0.86 0.94
CA TRP A 77 3.86 -0.04 -0.04
C TRP A 77 3.98 0.47 -1.49
N PRO A 78 3.15 1.42 -1.98
CA PRO A 78 3.52 2.17 -3.18
C PRO A 78 4.44 3.32 -2.77
N HIS A 79 5.49 3.54 -3.54
CA HIS A 79 6.35 4.70 -3.34
C HIS A 79 5.63 5.96 -3.86
N LYS A 80 5.33 6.89 -2.95
CA LYS A 80 4.80 8.21 -3.29
C LYS A 80 5.94 9.16 -3.62
N ARG A 81 5.91 9.72 -4.82
CA ARG A 81 6.90 10.69 -5.28
C ARG A 81 6.55 12.12 -4.87
N PRO A 82 7.53 13.05 -4.82
CA PRO A 82 7.27 14.46 -4.60
C PRO A 82 6.33 15.07 -5.66
N ASP A 83 6.30 14.51 -6.87
CA ASP A 83 5.37 14.91 -7.94
C ASP A 83 3.92 14.41 -7.75
N GLY A 84 3.60 13.78 -6.62
CA GLY A 84 2.25 13.32 -6.27
C GLY A 84 1.80 12.03 -6.96
N LYS A 85 2.66 11.42 -7.77
CA LYS A 85 2.44 10.11 -8.40
C LYS A 85 2.90 8.96 -7.51
N PHE A 86 2.31 7.80 -7.74
CA PHE A 86 2.63 6.56 -7.04
C PHE A 86 3.30 5.58 -8.01
N THR A 87 4.24 4.80 -7.52
CA THR A 87 4.91 3.75 -8.29
C THR A 87 5.08 2.52 -7.43
N THR A 88 5.19 1.35 -8.05
CA THR A 88 5.68 0.18 -7.31
C THR A 88 7.09 0.42 -6.83
N ARG A 89 7.39 -0.07 -5.63
CA ARG A 89 8.76 -0.28 -5.19
C ARG A 89 9.31 -1.42 -6.04
N LEU A 90 10.37 -1.15 -6.79
CA LEU A 90 11.21 -2.18 -7.41
C LEU A 90 12.10 -2.79 -6.33
#